data_AF-A0A3D5KJI8-F1
#
_entry.id   AF-A0A3D5KJI8-F1
#
_cell.length_a   1.000
_cell.length_b   1.000
_cell.length_c   1.000
_cell.angle_alpha   90.00
_cell.angle_beta   90.00
_cell.angle_gamma   90.00
#
_symmetry.space_group_name_H-M   'P 1'
#
loop_
_entity.id
_entity.type
_entity.pdbx_description
1 polymer ?
#
loop_
_entity_poly.entity_id
_entity_poly.type
_entity_poly.pdbx_seq_one_letter_code
_entity_poly.pdbx_strand_id
1 'polypeptide(L)'
;GANENTVITFSHDAKVEGQNVPAGSYGFFLVINSDNSGEVILSKSFKSWGSFFYDQAQDQLRAKIQLRDLPYSVESLTYDFMNATKYSAELVLNWEKKQFPVKIEFDVDKIVMANAKEVLKGQTGFNPQSFVTAAGYAMNNNIELEQGVKWIDQAITNGAPNPGNAQGIKYNLLTKLGKTSDAEKLFQNVITNSNENDVNLFAYQLSGQGLHDKAIEAFVSNTKRFPNSPNTWDSLGEGYANKGDKENAIKSFKKSLSMNPPSGVKANSEKFLKQFGAM
;
A
#
# COMPACT_ATOMS: atom_id res chain seq x y z
N GLY A 1 7.23 -31.66 -16.27
CA GLY A 1 7.92 -32.29 -15.12
C GLY A 1 7.74 -33.81 -15.17
N ALA A 2 8.70 -34.57 -14.63
CA ALA A 2 8.94 -36.02 -14.79
C ALA A 2 9.46 -36.45 -16.17
N ASN A 3 8.82 -35.98 -17.25
CA ASN A 3 9.21 -36.29 -18.63
C ASN A 3 9.25 -35.03 -19.51
N GLU A 4 8.27 -34.15 -19.35
CA GLU A 4 8.17 -32.88 -20.07
C GLU A 4 8.92 -31.76 -19.35
N ASN A 5 9.10 -30.61 -20.02
CA ASN A 5 9.68 -29.42 -19.41
C ASN A 5 9.04 -29.07 -18.07
N THR A 6 9.86 -28.55 -17.15
CA THR A 6 9.33 -27.73 -16.06
C THR A 6 8.82 -26.45 -16.69
N VAL A 7 7.59 -26.04 -16.36
CA VAL A 7 6.96 -24.85 -16.94
C VAL A 7 6.76 -23.81 -15.86
N ILE A 8 7.15 -22.58 -16.14
CA ILE A 8 6.81 -21.40 -15.32
C ILE A 8 5.82 -20.53 -16.10
N THR A 9 4.81 -20.02 -15.41
CA THR A 9 3.79 -19.15 -16.00
C THR A 9 3.75 -17.81 -15.28
N PHE A 10 3.86 -16.72 -16.06
CA PHE A 10 3.70 -15.36 -15.58
C PHE A 10 2.34 -14.83 -16.02
N SER A 11 1.51 -14.39 -15.06
CA SER A 11 0.19 -13.82 -15.33
C SER A 11 0.24 -12.39 -15.90
N HIS A 12 1.36 -11.70 -15.68
CA HIS A 12 1.64 -10.35 -16.14
C HIS A 12 3.09 -10.29 -16.63
N ASP A 13 3.43 -9.23 -17.36
CA ASP A 13 4.83 -8.94 -17.71
C ASP A 13 5.68 -8.87 -16.43
N ALA A 14 6.82 -9.54 -16.46
CA ALA A 14 7.75 -9.65 -15.36
C ALA A 14 9.14 -9.14 -15.76
N LYS A 15 10.02 -8.98 -14.78
CA LYS A 15 11.46 -9.00 -14.99
C LYS A 15 12.05 -10.23 -14.33
N VAL A 16 12.93 -10.93 -15.03
CA VAL A 16 13.66 -12.08 -14.51
C VAL A 16 15.14 -11.76 -14.64
N GLU A 17 15.85 -11.74 -13.51
CA GLU A 17 17.26 -11.29 -13.45
C GLU A 17 17.47 -9.93 -14.16
N GLY A 18 16.53 -9.00 -13.95
CA GLY A 18 16.55 -7.65 -14.51
C GLY A 18 16.14 -7.51 -15.98
N GLN A 19 15.89 -8.61 -16.70
CA GLN A 19 15.47 -8.58 -18.10
C GLN A 19 13.95 -8.73 -18.23
N ASN A 20 13.33 -8.01 -19.18
CA ASN A 20 11.88 -8.03 -19.38
C ASN A 20 11.41 -9.36 -19.99
N VAL A 21 10.35 -9.93 -19.42
CA VAL A 21 9.70 -11.17 -19.85
C VAL A 21 8.20 -10.90 -19.97
N PRO A 22 7.60 -11.02 -21.17
CA PRO A 22 6.16 -10.86 -21.32
C PRO A 22 5.36 -11.89 -20.50
N ALA A 23 4.09 -11.57 -20.20
CA ALA A 23 3.17 -12.56 -19.64
C ALA A 23 3.07 -13.80 -20.56
N GLY A 24 3.07 -15.00 -19.97
CA GLY A 24 3.03 -16.24 -20.74
C GLY A 24 3.58 -17.44 -19.98
N SER A 25 3.59 -18.59 -20.66
CA SER A 25 4.20 -19.83 -20.16
C SER A 25 5.51 -20.11 -20.88
N TYR A 26 6.52 -20.53 -20.11
CA TYR A 26 7.86 -20.77 -20.61
C TYR A 26 8.44 -22.06 -20.04
N GLY A 27 9.27 -22.73 -20.84
CA GLY A 27 10.07 -23.87 -20.41
C GLY A 27 11.19 -23.33 -19.54
N PHE A 28 11.27 -23.82 -18.31
CA PHE A 28 12.24 -23.39 -17.31
C PHE A 28 13.45 -24.33 -17.34
N PHE A 29 14.63 -23.79 -17.65
CA PHE A 29 15.88 -24.53 -17.64
C PHE A 29 16.94 -23.79 -16.83
N LEU A 30 17.88 -24.57 -16.29
CA LEU A 30 19.07 -24.08 -15.62
C LEU A 30 20.31 -24.69 -16.28
N VAL A 31 21.29 -23.84 -16.57
CA VAL A 31 22.67 -24.27 -16.89
C VAL A 31 23.47 -24.14 -15.61
N ILE A 32 24.27 -25.17 -15.32
CA ILE A 32 25.02 -25.30 -14.07
C ILE A 32 26.48 -25.53 -14.42
N ASN A 33 27.36 -24.63 -13.99
CA ASN A 33 28.80 -24.75 -14.16
C ASN A 33 29.46 -25.21 -12.86
N SER A 34 30.66 -25.78 -12.97
CA SER A 34 31.41 -26.32 -11.82
C SER A 34 31.95 -25.24 -10.88
N ASP A 35 32.04 -23.99 -11.32
CA ASP A 35 32.52 -22.83 -10.57
C ASP A 35 31.39 -22.09 -9.82
N ASN A 36 30.25 -22.76 -9.59
CA ASN A 36 29.03 -22.21 -9.01
C ASN A 36 28.38 -21.07 -9.84
N SER A 37 28.84 -20.80 -11.05
CA SER A 37 28.12 -19.96 -11.99
C SER A 37 27.01 -20.77 -12.68
N GLY A 38 25.99 -20.09 -13.17
CA GLY A 38 24.95 -20.74 -13.95
C GLY A 38 24.18 -19.76 -14.82
N GLU A 39 23.17 -20.29 -15.51
CA GLU A 39 22.22 -19.48 -16.26
C GLU A 39 20.80 -19.97 -16.01
N VAL A 40 19.85 -19.05 -15.90
CA VAL A 40 18.42 -19.33 -16.03
C VAL A 40 18.00 -19.06 -17.46
N ILE A 41 17.20 -19.97 -18.01
CA ILE A 41 16.66 -19.88 -19.37
C ILE A 41 15.15 -20.06 -19.31
N LEU A 42 14.46 -19.17 -20.04
CA LEU A 42 13.03 -19.29 -20.31
C LEU A 42 12.84 -19.52 -21.81
N SER A 43 12.41 -20.71 -22.20
CA SER A 43 12.15 -21.08 -23.59
C SER A 43 10.69 -20.90 -23.97
N LYS A 44 10.43 -20.39 -25.18
CA LYS A 44 9.08 -20.34 -25.79
C LYS A 44 8.57 -21.74 -26.17
N SER A 45 9.46 -22.70 -26.39
CA SER A 45 9.11 -24.11 -26.59
C SER A 45 9.09 -24.82 -25.23
N PHE A 46 7.91 -24.99 -24.65
CA PHE A 46 7.72 -25.48 -23.27
C PHE A 46 6.92 -26.79 -23.17
N LYS A 47 6.57 -27.40 -24.30
CA LYS A 47 5.83 -28.66 -24.38
C LYS A 47 6.74 -29.85 -24.77
N SER A 48 8.05 -29.64 -24.75
CA SER A 48 9.03 -30.62 -25.20
C SER A 48 9.38 -31.61 -24.09
N TRP A 49 9.87 -32.78 -24.49
CA TRP A 49 10.36 -33.81 -23.58
C TRP A 49 11.74 -33.43 -23.03
N GLY A 50 11.81 -33.05 -21.75
CA GLY A 50 13.02 -32.60 -21.08
C GLY A 50 13.82 -31.59 -21.92
N SER A 51 15.15 -31.69 -21.90
CA SER A 51 16.04 -30.85 -22.70
C SER A 51 16.36 -31.41 -24.10
N PHE A 52 15.79 -32.56 -24.49
CA PHE A 52 16.19 -33.27 -25.73
C PHE A 52 15.91 -32.48 -27.02
N PHE A 53 14.88 -31.63 -26.99
CA PHE A 53 14.49 -30.77 -28.11
C PHE A 53 14.70 -29.30 -27.78
N TYR A 54 15.64 -29.01 -26.88
CA TYR A 54 16.00 -27.64 -26.55
C TYR A 54 16.65 -26.95 -27.76
N ASP A 55 16.16 -25.76 -28.09
CA ASP A 55 16.69 -24.91 -29.17
C ASP A 55 16.88 -23.49 -28.60
N GLN A 56 18.13 -23.03 -28.59
CA GLN A 56 18.48 -21.70 -28.09
C GLN A 56 17.83 -20.56 -28.88
N ALA A 57 17.47 -20.77 -30.15
CA ALA A 57 16.71 -19.78 -30.92
C ALA A 57 15.30 -19.54 -30.37
N GLN A 58 14.79 -20.43 -29.50
CA GLN A 58 13.51 -20.29 -28.82
C GLN A 58 13.62 -19.62 -27.44
N ASP A 59 14.81 -19.22 -26.99
CA ASP A 59 14.98 -18.53 -25.72
C ASP A 59 14.23 -17.18 -25.75
N GLN A 60 13.25 -17.02 -24.85
CA GLN A 60 12.72 -15.71 -24.49
C GLN A 60 13.73 -14.93 -23.64
N LEU A 61 14.44 -15.65 -22.78
CA LEU A 61 15.41 -15.09 -21.86
C LEU A 61 16.51 -16.10 -21.58
N ARG A 62 17.74 -15.59 -21.49
CA ARG A 62 18.87 -16.25 -20.86
C ARG A 62 19.59 -15.23 -19.98
N ALA A 63 19.76 -15.55 -18.71
CA ALA A 63 20.40 -14.66 -17.76
C ALA A 63 21.35 -15.43 -16.84
N LYS A 64 22.47 -14.80 -16.49
CA LYS A 64 23.44 -15.39 -15.56
C LYS A 64 22.89 -15.38 -14.15
N ILE A 65 23.14 -16.46 -13.42
CA ILE A 65 22.84 -16.59 -11.99
C ILE A 65 24.07 -17.06 -11.23
N GLN A 66 24.10 -16.79 -9.93
CA GLN A 66 25.14 -17.25 -9.02
C GLN A 66 24.53 -18.23 -8.01
N LEU A 67 25.03 -19.46 -7.98
CA LEU A 67 24.58 -20.47 -7.03
C LEU A 67 25.07 -20.14 -5.62
N ARG A 68 24.30 -20.59 -4.63
CA ARG A 68 24.62 -20.49 -3.20
C ARG A 68 24.78 -21.88 -2.60
N ASP A 69 25.68 -22.01 -1.64
CA ASP A 69 25.79 -23.21 -0.82
C ASP A 69 24.77 -23.18 0.32
N LEU A 70 24.20 -24.34 0.63
CA LEU A 70 23.31 -24.57 1.76
C LEU A 70 24.08 -25.28 2.89
N PRO A 71 23.82 -24.94 4.16
CA PRO A 71 24.46 -25.60 5.31
C PRO A 71 23.91 -27.00 5.59
N TYR A 72 22.85 -27.41 4.87
CA TYR A 72 22.18 -28.70 4.99
C TYR A 72 21.90 -29.30 3.61
N SER A 73 21.70 -30.61 3.55
CA SER A 73 21.33 -31.31 2.31
C SER A 73 19.82 -31.30 2.09
N VAL A 74 19.41 -31.12 0.83
CA VAL A 74 18.03 -31.19 0.35
C VAL A 74 17.90 -32.41 -0.58
N GLU A 75 17.32 -33.50 -0.07
CA GLU A 75 17.27 -34.79 -0.76
C GLU A 75 16.26 -34.82 -1.93
N SER A 76 15.23 -33.99 -1.87
CA SER A 76 14.22 -33.86 -2.94
C SER A 76 14.38 -32.52 -3.65
N LEU A 77 14.59 -32.55 -4.96
CA LEU A 77 14.62 -31.34 -5.78
C LEU A 77 13.34 -30.54 -5.56
N THR A 78 13.51 -29.34 -4.99
CA THR A 78 12.41 -28.51 -4.50
C THR A 78 12.49 -27.13 -5.14
N TYR A 79 11.35 -26.64 -5.65
CA TYR A 79 11.18 -25.24 -6.03
C TYR A 79 10.44 -24.49 -4.92
N ASP A 80 10.92 -23.31 -4.56
CA ASP A 80 10.31 -22.47 -3.53
C ASP A 80 10.40 -20.98 -3.90
N PHE A 81 9.58 -20.14 -3.28
CA PHE A 81 9.63 -18.69 -3.41
C PHE A 81 10.05 -18.06 -2.08
N MET A 82 11.24 -17.46 -2.08
CA MET A 82 11.83 -16.83 -0.90
C MET A 82 11.94 -15.31 -1.07
N ASN A 83 12.26 -14.63 0.03
CA ASN A 83 12.59 -13.19 0.04
C ASN A 83 11.53 -12.32 -0.65
N ALA A 84 10.25 -12.67 -0.48
CA ALA A 84 9.15 -11.95 -1.07
C ALA A 84 9.06 -10.52 -0.51
N THR A 85 9.01 -9.55 -1.41
CA THR A 85 8.73 -8.14 -1.14
C THR A 85 7.46 -7.73 -1.86
N LYS A 86 7.07 -6.45 -1.77
CA LYS A 86 5.97 -5.90 -2.57
C LYS A 86 6.18 -6.12 -4.08
N TYR A 87 7.42 -6.06 -4.57
CA TYR A 87 7.71 -6.01 -6.01
C TYR A 87 8.47 -7.22 -6.55
N SER A 88 8.95 -8.10 -5.68
CA SER A 88 9.85 -9.18 -6.08
C SER A 88 9.74 -10.42 -5.21
N ALA A 89 10.17 -11.55 -5.74
CA ALA A 89 10.50 -12.75 -4.98
C ALA A 89 11.68 -13.45 -5.65
N GLU A 90 12.40 -14.29 -4.91
CA GLU A 90 13.39 -15.21 -5.47
C GLU A 90 12.74 -16.58 -5.66
N LEU A 91 12.59 -17.03 -6.91
CA LEU A 91 12.37 -18.44 -7.20
C LEU A 91 13.69 -19.16 -6.95
N VAL A 92 13.68 -20.13 -6.05
CA VAL A 92 14.85 -20.96 -5.76
C VAL A 92 14.58 -22.40 -6.16
N LEU A 93 15.52 -23.01 -6.86
CA LEU A 93 15.63 -24.47 -6.87
C LEU A 93 16.63 -24.85 -5.76
N ASN A 94 16.27 -25.83 -4.94
CA ASN A 94 17.14 -26.41 -3.91
C ASN A 94 17.34 -27.90 -4.20
N TRP A 95 18.60 -28.33 -4.25
CA TRP A 95 18.95 -29.74 -4.36
C TRP A 95 20.34 -30.01 -3.79
N GLU A 96 20.46 -31.11 -3.03
CA GLU A 96 21.64 -31.44 -2.25
C GLU A 96 22.09 -30.22 -1.42
N LYS A 97 23.32 -29.73 -1.56
CA LYS A 97 23.81 -28.56 -0.82
C LYS A 97 23.81 -27.28 -1.65
N LYS A 98 23.05 -27.24 -2.75
CA LYS A 98 23.03 -26.12 -3.68
C LYS A 98 21.67 -25.47 -3.77
N GLN A 99 21.69 -24.14 -3.89
CA GLN A 99 20.54 -23.31 -4.17
C GLN A 99 20.79 -22.49 -5.43
N PHE A 100 19.76 -22.41 -6.28
CA PHE A 100 19.77 -21.74 -7.57
C PHE A 100 18.74 -20.61 -7.54
N PRO A 101 19.14 -19.41 -7.09
CA PRO A 101 18.23 -18.28 -6.96
C PRO A 101 17.99 -17.61 -8.32
N VAL A 102 16.73 -17.27 -8.58
CA VAL A 102 16.27 -16.50 -9.73
C VAL A 102 15.35 -15.40 -9.21
N LYS A 103 15.79 -14.15 -9.26
CA LYS A 103 15.00 -12.97 -8.90
C LYS A 103 13.95 -12.71 -9.97
N ILE A 104 12.70 -12.61 -9.53
CA ILE A 104 11.53 -12.28 -10.34
C ILE A 104 10.93 -11.00 -9.77
N GLU A 105 10.61 -10.04 -10.63
CA GLU A 105 10.04 -8.74 -10.26
C GLU A 105 8.81 -8.42 -11.11
N PHE A 106 7.84 -7.73 -10.51
CA PHE A 106 6.64 -7.26 -11.17
C PHE A 106 6.43 -5.77 -10.92
N ASP A 107 5.88 -5.08 -11.92
CA ASP A 107 5.39 -3.70 -11.76
C ASP A 107 4.02 -3.71 -11.07
N VAL A 108 4.02 -4.01 -9.77
CA VAL A 108 2.80 -4.22 -8.98
C VAL A 108 1.93 -2.97 -8.97
N ASP A 109 2.51 -1.79 -8.91
CA ASP A 109 1.76 -0.54 -8.90
C ASP A 109 1.00 -0.33 -10.21
N LYS A 110 1.66 -0.57 -11.36
CA LYS A 110 0.98 -0.53 -12.67
C LYS A 110 -0.11 -1.59 -12.77
N ILE A 111 0.13 -2.81 -12.30
CA ILE A 111 -0.85 -3.91 -12.33
C ILE A 111 -2.08 -3.56 -11.49
N VAL A 112 -1.88 -3.10 -10.24
CA VAL A 112 -2.99 -2.73 -9.35
C VAL A 112 -3.78 -1.56 -9.93
N MET A 113 -3.11 -0.53 -10.46
CA MET A 113 -3.80 0.62 -11.06
C MET A 113 -4.59 0.24 -12.31
N ALA A 114 -4.03 -0.61 -13.17
CA ALA A 114 -4.74 -1.13 -14.35
C ALA A 114 -5.95 -1.97 -13.95
N ASN A 115 -5.78 -2.88 -12.99
CA ASN A 115 -6.88 -3.69 -12.47
C ASN A 115 -7.98 -2.82 -11.87
N ALA A 116 -7.64 -1.85 -11.02
CA ALA A 116 -8.57 -0.90 -10.43
C ALA A 116 -9.41 -0.17 -11.50
N LYS A 117 -8.76 0.31 -12.57
CA LYS A 117 -9.45 0.97 -13.70
C LYS A 117 -10.47 0.06 -14.39
N GLU A 118 -10.18 -1.24 -14.52
CA GLU A 118 -11.10 -2.19 -15.14
C GLU A 118 -12.23 -2.61 -14.21
N VAL A 119 -11.93 -3.00 -12.96
CA VAL A 119 -12.96 -3.49 -12.03
C VAL A 119 -13.96 -2.39 -11.64
N LEU A 120 -13.51 -1.14 -11.58
CA LEU A 120 -14.37 0.02 -11.29
C LEU A 120 -15.32 0.39 -12.44
N LYS A 121 -15.17 -0.20 -13.63
CA LYS A 121 -16.17 -0.09 -14.71
C LYS A 121 -17.33 -1.09 -14.54
N GLY A 122 -17.15 -2.13 -13.71
CA GLY A 122 -18.14 -3.18 -13.47
C GLY A 122 -18.97 -2.95 -12.20
N GLN A 123 -19.54 -4.03 -11.65
CA GLN A 123 -20.41 -3.97 -10.47
C GLN A 123 -19.76 -3.27 -9.26
N THR A 124 -18.45 -3.45 -9.09
CA THR A 124 -17.65 -2.81 -8.04
C THR A 124 -17.70 -1.27 -8.13
N GLY A 125 -17.87 -0.72 -9.32
CA GLY A 125 -18.05 0.71 -9.59
C GLY A 125 -19.39 1.30 -9.14
N PHE A 126 -20.35 0.49 -8.69
CA PHE A 126 -21.56 1.01 -8.05
C PHE A 126 -21.36 1.31 -6.56
N ASN A 127 -20.25 0.88 -5.96
CA ASN A 127 -19.92 1.17 -4.57
C ASN A 127 -18.92 2.35 -4.49
N PRO A 128 -19.32 3.53 -3.98
CA PRO A 128 -18.42 4.68 -3.81
C PRO A 128 -17.17 4.36 -2.99
N GLN A 129 -17.25 3.42 -2.03
CA GLN A 129 -16.11 3.00 -1.23
C GLN A 129 -14.98 2.39 -2.07
N SER A 130 -15.31 1.73 -3.18
CA SER A 130 -14.31 1.15 -4.09
C SER A 130 -13.40 2.22 -4.70
N PHE A 131 -13.98 3.37 -5.05
CA PHE A 131 -13.23 4.52 -5.55
C PHE A 131 -12.39 5.18 -4.46
N VAL A 132 -12.89 5.26 -3.21
CA VAL A 132 -12.11 5.72 -2.05
C VAL A 132 -10.87 4.86 -1.86
N THR A 133 -11.02 3.53 -1.91
CA THR A 133 -9.89 2.59 -1.79
C THR A 133 -8.88 2.76 -2.91
N ALA A 134 -9.33 2.85 -4.16
CA ALA A 134 -8.44 3.03 -5.31
C ALA A 134 -7.68 4.38 -5.27
N ALA A 135 -8.37 5.46 -4.90
CA ALA A 135 -7.74 6.77 -4.70
C ALA A 135 -6.73 6.75 -3.54
N GLY A 136 -7.04 6.06 -2.45
CA GLY A 136 -6.13 5.86 -1.33
C GLY A 136 -4.87 5.08 -1.73
N TYR A 137 -4.99 4.06 -2.58
CA TYR A 137 -3.83 3.33 -3.12
C TYR A 137 -2.92 4.25 -3.95
N ALA A 138 -3.50 5.03 -4.86
CA ALA A 138 -2.76 6.01 -5.67
C ALA A 138 -2.03 7.04 -4.77
N MET A 139 -2.72 7.57 -3.76
CA MET A 139 -2.16 8.52 -2.79
C MET A 139 -1.00 7.94 -1.99
N ASN A 140 -1.17 6.75 -1.41
CA ASN A 140 -0.20 6.12 -0.52
C ASN A 140 1.08 5.69 -1.26
N ASN A 141 0.96 5.26 -2.51
CA ASN A 141 2.10 4.84 -3.34
C ASN A 141 2.68 5.98 -4.18
N ASN A 142 2.08 7.17 -4.13
CA ASN A 142 2.50 8.35 -4.89
C ASN A 142 2.52 8.10 -6.42
N ILE A 143 1.51 7.41 -6.93
CA ILE A 143 1.36 7.03 -8.34
C ILE A 143 0.04 7.54 -8.89
N GLU A 144 0.02 7.92 -10.17
CA GLU A 144 -1.20 8.30 -10.90
C GLU A 144 -2.14 9.22 -10.09
N LEU A 145 -1.58 10.23 -9.43
CA LEU A 145 -2.27 11.05 -8.44
C LEU A 145 -3.51 11.75 -9.02
N GLU A 146 -3.45 12.17 -10.28
CA GLU A 146 -4.56 12.78 -11.01
C GLU A 146 -5.72 11.79 -11.19
N GLN A 147 -5.42 10.51 -11.43
CA GLN A 147 -6.45 9.47 -11.47
C GLN A 147 -7.05 9.23 -10.08
N GLY A 148 -6.21 9.27 -9.04
CA GLY A 148 -6.67 9.27 -7.64
C GLY A 148 -7.66 10.41 -7.36
N VAL A 149 -7.38 11.63 -7.84
CA VAL A 149 -8.29 12.78 -7.69
C VAL A 149 -9.62 12.53 -8.39
N LYS A 150 -9.60 12.02 -9.63
CA LYS A 150 -10.84 11.69 -10.36
C LYS A 150 -11.70 10.68 -9.60
N TRP A 151 -11.07 9.62 -9.08
CA TRP A 151 -11.79 8.61 -8.32
C TRP A 151 -12.34 9.14 -7.01
N ILE A 152 -11.57 9.92 -6.24
CA ILE A 152 -12.08 10.45 -4.98
C ILE A 152 -13.20 11.47 -5.20
N ASP A 153 -13.13 12.28 -6.26
CA ASP A 153 -14.22 13.19 -6.65
C ASP A 153 -15.50 12.45 -7.03
N GLN A 154 -15.36 11.35 -7.77
CA GLN A 154 -16.48 10.48 -8.10
C GLN A 154 -17.08 9.84 -6.85
N ALA A 155 -16.24 9.38 -5.92
CA ALA A 155 -16.70 8.80 -4.65
C ALA A 155 -17.49 9.81 -3.82
N ILE A 156 -16.97 11.03 -3.66
CA ILE A 156 -17.60 12.11 -2.90
C ILE A 156 -18.95 12.49 -3.54
N THR A 157 -18.99 12.66 -4.86
CA THR A 157 -20.21 12.99 -5.61
C THR A 157 -21.29 11.92 -5.44
N ASN A 158 -20.90 10.65 -5.37
CA ASN A 158 -21.82 9.51 -5.29
C ASN A 158 -22.14 9.09 -3.84
N GLY A 159 -21.80 9.91 -2.84
CA GLY A 159 -22.12 9.61 -1.44
C GLY A 159 -21.17 8.61 -0.78
N ALA A 160 -19.87 8.94 -0.74
CA ALA A 160 -18.89 8.17 0.02
C ALA A 160 -19.34 7.96 1.48
N PRO A 161 -19.29 6.73 2.03
CA PRO A 161 -19.80 6.44 3.38
C PRO A 161 -19.16 7.26 4.51
N ASN A 162 -17.90 7.69 4.33
CA ASN A 162 -17.15 8.52 5.27
C ASN A 162 -16.64 9.79 4.55
N PRO A 163 -17.49 10.83 4.37
CA PRO A 163 -17.14 12.01 3.61
C PRO A 163 -15.89 12.73 4.12
N GLY A 164 -15.73 12.87 5.44
CA GLY A 164 -14.53 13.47 6.04
C GLY A 164 -13.22 12.75 5.65
N ASN A 165 -13.21 11.41 5.67
CA ASN A 165 -12.05 10.62 5.23
C ASN A 165 -11.77 10.81 3.73
N ALA A 166 -12.81 10.78 2.91
CA ALA A 166 -12.68 10.97 1.46
C ALA A 166 -12.14 12.38 1.13
N GLN A 167 -12.61 13.41 1.83
CA GLN A 167 -12.10 14.77 1.71
C GLN A 167 -10.63 14.87 2.14
N GLY A 168 -10.21 14.12 3.17
CA GLY A 168 -8.81 14.11 3.61
C GLY A 168 -7.88 13.44 2.59
N ILE A 169 -8.34 12.37 1.93
CA ILE A 169 -7.63 11.76 0.79
C ILE A 169 -7.50 12.78 -0.35
N LYS A 170 -8.58 13.47 -0.70
CA LYS A 170 -8.57 14.52 -1.73
C LYS A 170 -7.59 15.65 -1.39
N TYR A 171 -7.59 16.13 -0.15
CA TYR A 171 -6.67 17.17 0.31
C TYR A 171 -5.20 16.77 0.09
N ASN A 172 -4.84 15.55 0.49
CA ASN A 172 -3.49 15.05 0.35
C ASN A 172 -3.09 14.85 -1.12
N LEU A 173 -3.98 14.27 -1.94
CA LEU A 173 -3.76 14.16 -3.38
C LEU A 173 -3.51 15.53 -4.03
N LEU A 174 -4.31 16.55 -3.71
CA LEU A 174 -4.11 17.91 -4.21
C LEU A 174 -2.76 18.50 -3.74
N THR A 175 -2.38 18.25 -2.48
CA THR A 175 -1.10 18.70 -1.92
C THR A 175 0.10 18.04 -2.63
N LYS A 176 0.06 16.71 -2.83
CA LYS A 176 1.10 15.96 -3.57
C LYS A 176 1.21 16.40 -5.02
N LEU A 177 0.11 16.84 -5.63
CA LEU A 177 0.07 17.43 -6.97
C LEU A 177 0.52 18.89 -7.04
N GLY A 178 0.87 19.52 -5.92
CA GLY A 178 1.22 20.95 -5.86
C GLY A 178 0.03 21.90 -6.07
N LYS A 179 -1.21 21.40 -6.03
CA LYS A 179 -2.45 22.21 -6.16
C LYS A 179 -2.85 22.84 -4.83
N THR A 180 -1.93 23.58 -4.22
CA THR A 180 -2.06 24.12 -2.86
C THR A 180 -3.28 25.03 -2.68
N SER A 181 -3.61 25.85 -3.69
CA SER A 181 -4.79 26.71 -3.68
C SER A 181 -6.09 25.90 -3.57
N ASP A 182 -6.20 24.80 -4.33
CA ASP A 182 -7.38 23.95 -4.31
C ASP A 182 -7.47 23.14 -3.02
N ALA A 183 -6.33 22.66 -2.51
CA ALA A 183 -6.24 21.99 -1.22
C ALA A 183 -6.70 22.91 -0.07
N GLU A 184 -6.26 24.17 -0.06
CA GLU A 184 -6.67 25.14 0.97
C GLU A 184 -8.15 25.50 0.88
N LYS A 185 -8.69 25.70 -0.33
CA LYS A 185 -10.14 25.90 -0.51
C LYS A 185 -10.95 24.73 0.02
N LEU A 186 -10.52 23.50 -0.26
CA LEU A 186 -11.14 22.30 0.28
C LEU A 186 -11.07 22.28 1.80
N PHE A 187 -9.89 22.53 2.36
CA PHE A 187 -9.67 22.55 3.81
C PHE A 187 -10.63 23.54 4.50
N GLN A 188 -10.67 24.79 4.04
CA GLN A 188 -11.53 25.84 4.60
C GLN A 188 -13.02 25.48 4.48
N ASN A 189 -13.42 24.89 3.35
CA ASN A 189 -14.79 24.43 3.15
C ASN A 189 -15.17 23.33 4.16
N VAL A 190 -14.31 22.34 4.37
CA VAL A 190 -14.57 21.22 5.30
C VAL A 190 -14.70 21.73 6.73
N ILE A 191 -13.71 22.49 7.22
CA ILE A 191 -13.70 22.90 8.63
C ILE A 191 -14.85 23.86 8.99
N THR A 192 -15.42 24.55 8.01
CA THR A 192 -16.48 25.55 8.20
C THR A 192 -17.88 24.95 7.99
N ASN A 193 -18.05 24.07 7.00
CA ASN A 193 -19.38 23.68 6.52
C ASN A 193 -19.74 22.22 6.82
N SER A 194 -18.78 21.33 7.08
CA SER A 194 -19.07 19.91 7.38
C SER A 194 -19.57 19.72 8.81
N ASN A 195 -20.24 18.61 9.09
CA ASN A 195 -20.68 18.28 10.46
C ASN A 195 -19.49 17.91 11.37
N GLU A 196 -19.75 17.79 12.68
CA GLU A 196 -18.73 17.47 13.70
C GLU A 196 -17.90 16.23 13.33
N ASN A 197 -18.56 15.15 12.94
CA ASN A 197 -17.93 13.87 12.65
C ASN A 197 -17.04 13.94 11.41
N ASP A 198 -17.51 14.59 10.33
CA ASP A 198 -16.74 14.74 9.10
C ASP A 198 -15.49 15.61 9.29
N VAL A 199 -15.59 16.70 10.05
CA VAL A 199 -14.40 17.50 10.41
C VAL A 199 -13.42 16.66 11.23
N ASN A 200 -13.93 15.84 12.16
CA ASN A 200 -13.09 14.97 12.98
C ASN A 200 -12.34 13.93 12.14
N LEU A 201 -13.06 13.21 11.29
CA LEU A 201 -12.51 12.21 10.37
C LEU A 201 -11.49 12.83 9.41
N PHE A 202 -11.81 14.01 8.86
CA PHE A 202 -10.89 14.77 8.03
C PHE A 202 -9.59 15.11 8.77
N ALA A 203 -9.68 15.62 9.99
CA ALA A 203 -8.52 15.97 10.81
C ALA A 203 -7.66 14.74 11.16
N TYR A 204 -8.27 13.59 11.48
CA TYR A 204 -7.53 12.33 11.68
C TYR A 204 -6.83 11.85 10.41
N GLN A 205 -7.48 11.97 9.25
CA GLN A 205 -6.86 11.65 7.97
C GLN A 205 -5.62 12.52 7.70
N LEU A 206 -5.67 13.81 8.04
CA LEU A 206 -4.50 14.70 7.95
C LEU A 206 -3.41 14.30 8.95
N SER A 207 -3.77 14.00 10.19
CA SER A 207 -2.82 13.60 11.23
C SER A 207 -2.09 12.31 10.87
N GLY A 208 -2.79 11.31 10.33
CA GLY A 208 -2.19 10.04 9.89
C GLY A 208 -1.22 10.19 8.71
N GLN A 209 -1.28 11.33 8.01
CA GLN A 209 -0.39 11.68 6.89
C GLN A 209 0.77 12.58 7.35
N GLY A 210 0.93 12.79 8.65
CA GLY A 210 1.97 13.65 9.24
C GLY A 210 1.66 15.14 9.16
N LEU A 211 0.47 15.54 8.69
CA LEU A 211 0.07 16.95 8.56
C LEU A 211 -0.50 17.48 9.88
N HIS A 212 0.27 17.36 10.96
CA HIS A 212 -0.19 17.60 12.32
C HIS A 212 -0.71 19.03 12.56
N ASP A 213 -0.07 20.03 11.95
CA ASP A 213 -0.52 21.42 12.09
C ASP A 213 -1.90 21.65 11.48
N LYS A 214 -2.14 21.12 10.28
CA LYS A 214 -3.43 21.21 9.60
C LYS A 214 -4.50 20.36 10.30
N ALA A 215 -4.13 19.20 10.83
CA ALA A 215 -5.02 18.41 11.67
C ALA A 215 -5.46 19.19 12.93
N ILE A 216 -4.52 19.82 13.64
CA ILE A 216 -4.82 20.64 14.81
C ILE A 216 -5.71 21.84 14.43
N GLU A 217 -5.44 22.52 13.32
CA GLU A 217 -6.29 23.62 12.84
C GLU A 217 -7.75 23.15 12.62
N ALA A 218 -7.94 21.96 12.02
CA ALA A 218 -9.25 21.36 11.84
C ALA A 218 -9.91 20.95 13.17
N PHE A 219 -9.17 20.31 14.10
CA PHE A 219 -9.68 19.98 15.44
C PHE A 219 -10.07 21.23 16.24
N VAL A 220 -9.25 22.29 16.19
CA VAL A 220 -9.57 23.58 16.81
C VAL A 220 -10.85 24.16 16.24
N SER A 221 -11.02 24.16 14.91
CA SER A 221 -12.30 24.57 14.30
C SER A 221 -13.47 23.73 14.82
N ASN A 222 -13.28 22.42 14.94
CA ASN A 222 -14.30 21.51 15.46
C ASN A 222 -14.72 21.87 16.90
N THR A 223 -13.74 22.12 17.79
CA THR A 223 -14.04 22.56 19.18
C THR A 223 -14.75 23.91 19.24
N LYS A 224 -14.47 24.84 18.32
CA LYS A 224 -15.16 26.14 18.26
C LYS A 224 -16.61 26.00 17.84
N ARG A 225 -16.90 25.08 16.91
CA ARG A 225 -18.24 24.85 16.35
C ARG A 225 -19.09 23.95 17.23
N PHE A 226 -18.47 23.01 17.94
CA PHE A 226 -19.13 22.05 18.82
C PHE A 226 -18.49 22.03 20.23
N PRO A 227 -18.48 23.17 20.95
CA PRO A 227 -17.72 23.34 22.19
C PRO A 227 -18.18 22.45 23.36
N ASN A 228 -19.41 21.94 23.29
CA ASN A 228 -19.99 21.06 24.30
C ASN A 228 -19.84 19.57 23.97
N SER A 229 -19.20 19.22 22.85
CA SER A 229 -18.88 17.84 22.52
C SER A 229 -17.53 17.45 23.15
N PRO A 230 -17.49 16.56 24.14
CA PRO A 230 -16.22 16.11 24.73
C PRO A 230 -15.31 15.43 23.72
N ASN A 231 -15.88 14.79 22.70
CA ASN A 231 -15.13 14.10 21.65
C ASN A 231 -14.24 15.08 20.85
N THR A 232 -14.71 16.30 20.60
CA THR A 232 -13.89 17.30 19.88
C THR A 232 -12.67 17.74 20.68
N TRP A 233 -12.80 17.87 22.00
CA TRP A 233 -11.69 18.21 22.89
C TRP A 233 -10.72 17.04 23.09
N ASP A 234 -11.23 15.82 23.17
CA ASP A 234 -10.40 14.61 23.21
C ASP A 234 -9.58 14.48 21.92
N SER A 235 -10.22 14.64 20.76
CA SER A 235 -9.56 14.58 19.45
C SER A 235 -8.54 15.71 19.25
N LEU A 236 -8.82 16.92 19.74
CA LEU A 236 -7.83 18.01 19.78
C LEU A 236 -6.63 17.65 20.68
N GLY A 237 -6.88 16.98 21.80
CA GLY A 237 -5.84 16.45 22.68
C GLY A 237 -4.92 15.46 21.97
N GLU A 238 -5.48 14.52 21.20
CA GLU A 238 -4.72 13.59 20.36
C GLU A 238 -3.91 14.33 19.28
N GLY A 239 -4.50 15.33 18.64
CA GLY A 239 -3.79 16.17 17.67
C GLY A 239 -2.54 16.82 18.26
N TYR A 240 -2.65 17.44 19.44
CA TYR A 240 -1.50 18.01 20.15
C TYR A 240 -0.50 16.94 20.60
N ALA A 241 -0.98 15.80 21.11
CA ALA A 241 -0.12 14.70 21.53
C ALA A 241 0.73 14.15 20.36
N ASN A 242 0.12 13.97 19.18
CA ASN A 242 0.81 13.52 17.97
C ASN A 242 1.87 14.52 17.48
N LYS A 243 1.64 15.82 17.69
CA LYS A 243 2.63 16.88 17.43
C LYS A 243 3.74 16.96 18.50
N GLY A 244 3.56 16.30 19.64
CA GLY A 244 4.47 16.39 20.80
C GLY A 244 4.19 17.59 21.72
N ASP A 245 3.10 18.32 21.51
CA ASP A 245 2.66 19.42 22.37
C ASP A 245 1.93 18.90 23.60
N LYS A 246 2.71 18.42 24.57
CA LYS A 246 2.21 17.82 25.81
C LYS A 246 1.33 18.77 26.61
N GLU A 247 1.68 20.06 26.65
CA GLU A 247 0.98 21.05 27.47
C GLU A 247 -0.46 21.25 26.98
N ASN A 248 -0.62 21.50 25.68
CA ASN A 248 -1.96 21.70 25.10
C ASN A 248 -2.76 20.40 25.02
N ALA A 249 -2.10 19.25 24.83
CA ALA A 249 -2.76 17.95 24.93
C ALA A 249 -3.42 17.74 26.30
N ILE A 250 -2.68 17.98 27.40
CA ILE A 250 -3.21 17.86 28.77
C ILE A 250 -4.41 18.79 28.98
N LYS A 251 -4.33 20.04 28.53
CA LYS A 251 -5.44 21.01 28.64
C LYS A 251 -6.69 20.50 27.94
N SER A 252 -6.55 19.98 26.72
CA SER A 252 -7.65 19.46 25.91
C SER A 252 -8.29 18.21 26.53
N PHE A 253 -7.50 17.22 26.98
CA PHE A 253 -8.04 16.03 27.65
C PHE A 253 -8.76 16.35 28.96
N LYS A 254 -8.20 17.25 29.79
CA LYS A 254 -8.88 17.72 31.02
C LYS A 254 -10.19 18.44 30.69
N LYS A 255 -10.21 19.23 29.61
CA LYS A 255 -11.43 19.88 29.13
C LYS A 255 -12.48 18.86 28.68
N SER A 256 -12.09 17.81 27.96
CA SER A 256 -12.99 16.70 27.60
C SER A 256 -13.59 16.03 28.84
N LEU A 257 -12.75 15.61 29.81
CA LEU A 257 -13.18 14.93 31.03
C LEU A 257 -14.14 15.76 31.89
N SER A 258 -14.00 17.09 31.88
CA SER A 258 -14.91 17.99 32.61
C SER A 258 -16.37 17.95 32.14
N MET A 259 -16.65 17.35 30.97
CA MET A 259 -17.97 17.29 30.35
C MET A 259 -18.67 15.94 30.53
N ASN A 260 -18.17 15.07 31.40
CA ASN A 260 -18.68 13.71 31.60
C ASN A 260 -18.77 12.90 30.28
N PRO A 261 -17.64 12.69 29.59
CA PRO A 261 -17.62 12.01 28.30
C PRO A 261 -18.16 10.57 28.35
N PRO A 262 -18.64 10.03 27.21
CA PRO A 262 -18.88 8.60 27.05
C PRO A 262 -17.63 7.77 27.43
N SER A 263 -17.84 6.53 27.84
CA SER A 263 -16.79 5.66 28.38
C SER A 263 -15.54 5.56 27.50
N GLY A 264 -15.70 5.47 26.18
CA GLY A 264 -14.59 5.41 25.23
C GLY A 264 -13.72 6.68 25.23
N VAL A 265 -14.37 7.84 25.12
CA VAL A 265 -13.70 9.16 25.15
C VAL A 265 -13.05 9.39 26.51
N LYS A 266 -13.73 9.03 27.60
CA LYS A 266 -13.18 9.07 28.96
C LYS A 266 -11.90 8.25 29.07
N ALA A 267 -11.95 6.99 28.66
CA ALA A 267 -10.81 6.07 28.76
C ALA A 267 -9.60 6.56 27.93
N ASN A 268 -9.84 7.15 26.76
CA ASN A 268 -8.79 7.71 25.92
C ASN A 268 -8.09 8.92 26.58
N SER A 269 -8.87 9.92 27.00
CA SER A 269 -8.36 11.07 27.75
C SER A 269 -7.56 10.66 29.00
N GLU A 270 -8.09 9.72 29.79
CA GLU A 270 -7.44 9.20 30.99
C GLU A 270 -6.12 8.48 30.70
N LYS A 271 -6.07 7.69 29.62
CA LYS A 271 -4.85 7.00 29.16
C LYS A 271 -3.74 8.00 28.87
N PHE A 272 -4.02 9.04 28.07
CA PHE A 272 -3.01 10.05 27.73
C PHE A 272 -2.58 10.87 28.95
N LEU A 273 -3.50 11.26 29.83
CA LEU A 273 -3.14 11.98 31.05
C LEU A 273 -2.24 11.16 31.98
N LYS A 274 -2.48 9.84 32.13
CA LYS A 274 -1.58 8.94 32.86
C LYS A 274 -0.19 8.88 32.21
N GLN A 275 -0.13 8.70 30.89
CA GLN A 275 1.13 8.67 30.14
C GLN A 275 1.92 9.98 30.32
N PHE A 276 1.21 11.10 30.47
CA PHE A 276 1.80 12.41 30.69
C PHE A 276 2.10 12.75 32.15
N GLY A 277 1.70 11.92 33.11
CA GLY A 277 1.86 12.18 34.55
C GLY A 277 0.98 13.34 35.05
N ALA A 278 -0.20 13.51 34.45
CA ALA A 278 -1.11 14.64 34.67
C ALA A 278 -2.52 14.22 35.17
N MET A 279 -2.65 12.96 35.60
CA MET A 279 -3.85 12.41 36.23
C MET A 279 -3.84 12.61 37.74
#